data_AF-A0A9P9WM53-F1
#
_entry.id   AF-A0A9P9WM53-F1
#
_cell.length_a   1.000
_cell.length_b   1.000
_cell.length_c   1.000
_cell.angle_alpha   90.00
_cell.angle_beta   90.00
_cell.angle_gamma   90.00
#
_symmetry.space_group_name_H-M   'P 1'
#
loop_
_entity.id
_entity.type
_entity.pdbx_description
1 polymer ?
#
loop_
_entity_poly.entity_id
_entity_poly.type
_entity_poly.pdbx_seq_one_letter_code
_entity_poly.pdbx_strand_id
1 'polypeptide(L)'
;MAPQALLPESITLDEFNEKTLAELDEFRYGEAVGSFSSQKPKRTMNHEDVKTLVDWKLRHGKFRPTLMKLVSSNDADSVQETISGAIKSYWADPNPSKALDGICKLKGVGPATASLLLSVHDPERVIFFSDEAFYWLCCKGQKSPIKYNAKEYQELNKVAQAVVKRLGVSATDVEKVAYVMMKQGDGHSLSSKREKDLPTDVQPTEASRLGKPSKRKEKPERQDTSDPSLRRSKHVGLHSTVNRRGASVWKMNNSVWCKAVVNNSKCQMEAQYPDAVTFCRPE
;
A
#
# COMPACT_ATOMS: atom_id res chain seq x y z
N MET A 1 37.58 -39.86 34.41
CA MET A 1 37.17 -38.44 34.41
C MET A 1 37.38 -37.90 33.00
N ALA A 2 36.32 -37.85 32.21
CA ALA A 2 36.37 -37.27 30.86
C ALA A 2 36.01 -35.77 30.96
N PRO A 3 36.66 -34.90 30.18
CA PRO A 3 36.47 -33.45 30.27
C PRO A 3 35.12 -33.03 29.70
N GLN A 4 34.44 -32.13 30.41
CA GLN A 4 33.23 -31.44 29.94
C GLN A 4 33.56 -30.65 28.66
N ALA A 5 32.85 -30.96 27.58
CA ALA A 5 32.80 -30.12 26.40
C ALA A 5 31.83 -28.95 26.68
N LEU A 6 32.39 -27.76 26.86
CA LEU A 6 31.67 -26.49 26.79
C LEU A 6 31.77 -25.96 25.36
N LEU A 7 30.63 -25.89 24.66
CA LEU A 7 30.40 -25.11 23.44
C LEU A 7 28.89 -24.79 23.35
N PRO A 8 28.50 -23.68 22.71
CA PRO A 8 28.65 -22.31 23.19
C PRO A 8 27.28 -21.69 23.48
N GLU A 9 27.32 -20.59 24.21
CA GLU A 9 26.19 -19.75 24.59
C GLU A 9 25.26 -19.44 23.41
N SER A 10 23.98 -19.55 23.74
CA SER A 10 22.82 -19.08 22.99
C SER A 10 23.12 -17.94 22.02
N ILE A 11 22.76 -18.17 20.76
CA ILE A 11 22.51 -17.12 19.78
C ILE A 11 21.52 -16.14 20.43
N THR A 12 22.01 -14.99 20.87
CA THR A 12 21.17 -13.85 21.23
C THR A 12 20.53 -13.39 19.94
N LEU A 13 19.31 -13.86 19.72
CA LEU A 13 18.35 -13.17 18.87
C LEU A 13 18.27 -11.76 19.45
N ASP A 14 18.90 -10.80 18.79
CA ASP A 14 18.61 -9.39 19.02
C ASP A 14 17.09 -9.25 18.90
N GLU A 15 16.46 -9.04 20.06
CA GLU A 15 15.06 -8.70 20.20
C GLU A 15 14.84 -7.38 19.46
N PHE A 16 14.55 -7.47 18.16
CA PHE A 16 13.67 -6.50 17.55
C PHE A 16 12.40 -6.56 18.38
N ASN A 17 12.24 -5.61 19.28
CA ASN A 17 10.96 -5.24 19.83
C ASN A 17 10.10 -4.84 18.62
N GLU A 18 9.51 -5.84 17.96
CA GLU A 18 8.83 -5.67 16.70
C GLU A 18 7.62 -4.79 16.96
N LYS A 19 7.67 -3.56 16.45
CA LYS A 19 6.54 -2.65 16.52
C LYS A 19 5.31 -3.35 15.92
N THR A 20 4.22 -3.29 16.65
CA THR A 20 2.90 -3.70 16.18
C THR A 20 2.47 -2.83 15.00
N LEU A 21 1.49 -3.30 14.21
CA LEU A 21 0.94 -2.49 13.11
C LEU A 21 0.40 -1.15 13.59
N ALA A 22 -0.24 -1.13 14.77
CA ALA A 22 -0.79 0.08 15.36
C ALA A 22 0.31 1.09 15.75
N GLU A 23 1.42 0.62 16.32
CA GLU A 23 2.58 1.48 16.64
C GLU A 23 3.25 2.03 15.37
N LEU A 24 3.29 1.24 14.30
CA LEU A 24 3.82 1.70 13.01
C LEU A 24 2.89 2.74 12.36
N ASP A 25 1.57 2.57 12.47
CA ASP A 25 0.58 3.56 12.02
C ASP A 25 0.70 4.86 12.82
N GLU A 26 0.80 4.77 14.15
CA GLU A 26 1.00 5.93 15.02
C GLU A 26 2.32 6.64 14.69
N PHE A 27 3.38 5.88 14.45
CA PHE A 27 4.64 6.46 14.00
C PHE A 27 4.47 7.20 12.67
N ARG A 28 3.86 6.58 11.66
CA ARG A 28 3.73 7.18 10.32
C ARG A 28 2.85 8.42 10.34
N TYR A 29 1.65 8.33 10.90
CA TYR A 29 0.63 9.38 10.78
C TYR A 29 0.66 10.40 11.94
N GLY A 30 1.23 10.03 13.09
CA GLY A 30 1.34 10.87 14.28
C GLY A 30 2.75 11.39 14.48
N GLU A 31 3.64 10.55 15.03
CA GLU A 31 4.97 10.97 15.51
C GLU A 31 5.86 11.56 14.41
N ALA A 32 5.92 10.90 13.26
CA ALA A 32 6.78 11.31 12.16
C ALA A 32 6.26 12.60 11.51
N VAL A 33 4.94 12.72 11.29
CA VAL A 33 4.32 13.97 10.82
C VAL A 33 4.58 15.10 11.82
N GLY A 34 4.37 14.87 13.11
CA GLY A 34 4.62 15.85 14.17
C GLY A 34 6.10 16.24 14.33
N SER A 35 7.02 15.44 13.81
CA SER A 35 8.47 15.70 13.84
C SER A 35 8.98 16.38 12.57
N PHE A 36 8.40 16.05 11.42
CA PHE A 36 8.99 16.31 10.11
C PHE A 36 8.16 17.19 9.17
N SER A 37 6.85 17.35 9.43
CA SER A 37 5.91 18.05 8.55
C SER A 37 6.06 19.58 8.61
N SER A 38 7.19 20.11 8.17
CA SER A 38 7.43 21.54 8.02
C SER A 38 8.69 21.85 7.20
N GLN A 39 8.82 23.11 6.77
CA GLN A 39 10.06 23.63 6.19
C GLN A 39 11.24 23.60 7.17
N LYS A 40 10.97 23.66 8.48
CA LYS A 40 11.95 23.63 9.56
C LYS A 40 11.56 22.54 10.56
N PRO A 41 11.84 21.26 10.25
CA PRO A 41 11.43 20.14 11.09
C PRO A 41 12.12 20.19 12.45
N LYS A 42 11.51 19.56 13.46
CA LYS A 42 12.04 19.51 14.84
C LYS A 42 13.42 18.87 14.89
N ARG A 43 13.64 17.88 14.02
CA ARG A 43 14.92 17.23 13.77
C ARG A 43 14.94 16.70 12.34
N THR A 44 16.13 16.35 11.86
CA THR A 44 16.30 15.64 10.58
C THR A 44 15.81 14.20 10.70
N MET A 45 15.27 13.67 9.59
CA MET A 45 14.94 12.25 9.47
C MET A 45 16.24 11.45 9.40
N ASN A 46 16.43 10.52 10.33
CA ASN A 46 17.61 9.67 10.42
C ASN A 46 17.34 8.28 9.81
N HIS A 47 18.36 7.41 9.83
CA HIS A 47 18.26 6.09 9.23
C HIS A 47 17.23 5.18 9.90
N GLU A 48 17.06 5.27 11.22
CA GLU A 48 16.10 4.46 11.98
C GLU A 48 14.65 4.85 11.68
N ASP A 49 14.38 6.15 11.44
CA ASP A 49 13.07 6.61 10.97
C ASP A 49 12.74 5.99 9.61
N VAL A 50 13.71 5.98 8.70
CA VAL A 50 13.56 5.41 7.36
C VAL A 50 13.28 3.91 7.44
N LYS A 51 14.03 3.16 8.27
CA LYS A 51 13.77 1.74 8.50
C LYS A 51 12.37 1.51 9.05
N THR A 52 11.94 2.30 10.02
CA THR A 52 10.58 2.20 10.60
C THR A 52 9.50 2.44 9.53
N LEU A 53 9.63 3.47 8.69
CA LEU A 53 8.68 3.73 7.59
C LEU A 53 8.69 2.62 6.54
N VAL A 54 9.86 2.03 6.25
CA VAL A 54 9.97 0.90 5.32
C VAL A 54 9.33 -0.36 5.91
N ASP A 55 9.45 -0.59 7.22
CA ASP A 55 8.77 -1.71 7.88
C ASP A 55 7.25 -1.54 7.80
N TRP A 56 6.76 -0.34 8.14
CA TRP A 56 5.35 0.03 7.98
C TRP A 56 4.85 -0.28 6.56
N LYS A 57 5.62 0.11 5.53
CA LYS A 57 5.29 -0.12 4.12
C LYS A 57 5.25 -1.61 3.77
N LEU A 58 6.20 -2.39 4.27
CA LEU A 58 6.28 -3.82 3.98
C LEU A 58 5.13 -4.60 4.61
N ARG A 59 4.61 -4.13 5.75
CA ARG A 59 3.46 -4.72 6.43
C ARG A 59 2.11 -4.30 5.83
N HIS A 60 2.01 -3.08 5.30
CA HIS A 60 0.76 -2.55 4.69
C HIS A 60 0.60 -2.87 3.21
N GLY A 61 1.71 -3.08 2.51
CA GLY A 61 1.74 -3.28 1.06
C GLY A 61 2.23 -4.67 0.66
N LYS A 62 2.77 -4.73 -0.56
CA LYS A 62 3.40 -5.94 -1.08
C LYS A 62 4.71 -6.22 -0.34
N PHE A 63 4.76 -7.34 0.39
CA PHE A 63 5.95 -7.78 1.10
C PHE A 63 7.12 -8.05 0.14
N ARG A 64 8.30 -7.51 0.50
CA ARG A 64 9.55 -7.58 -0.28
C ARG A 64 10.73 -7.78 0.69
N PRO A 65 11.13 -9.04 0.96
CA PRO A 65 12.08 -9.36 2.05
C PRO A 65 13.47 -8.73 1.85
N THR A 66 13.86 -8.46 0.61
CA THR A 66 15.17 -7.86 0.30
C THR A 66 15.20 -6.35 0.52
N LEU A 67 14.05 -5.69 0.59
CA LEU A 67 13.96 -4.23 0.65
C LEU A 67 14.59 -3.68 1.93
N MET A 68 14.24 -4.26 3.08
CA MET A 68 14.77 -3.84 4.37
C MET A 68 16.30 -4.01 4.42
N LYS A 69 16.81 -5.14 3.93
CA LYS A 69 18.26 -5.41 3.88
C LYS A 69 19.01 -4.35 3.05
N LEU A 70 18.46 -3.94 1.90
CA LEU A 70 19.07 -2.91 1.06
C LEU A 70 19.05 -1.55 1.74
N VAL A 71 17.93 -1.16 2.35
CA VAL A 71 17.80 0.12 3.06
C VAL A 71 18.76 0.18 4.24
N SER A 72 18.85 -0.89 5.03
CA SER A 72 19.76 -1.00 6.17
C SER A 72 21.24 -0.99 5.79
N SER A 73 21.58 -1.29 4.54
CA SER A 73 22.97 -1.28 4.06
C SER A 73 23.51 0.10 3.66
N ASN A 74 22.67 1.14 3.69
CA ASN A 74 23.13 2.51 3.45
C ASN A 74 23.83 3.05 4.70
N ASP A 75 24.79 3.96 4.48
CA ASP A 75 25.43 4.72 5.54
C ASP A 75 24.46 5.74 6.16
N ALA A 76 24.47 5.87 7.49
CA ALA A 76 23.48 6.66 8.22
C ALA A 76 23.59 8.17 7.93
N ASP A 77 24.81 8.69 7.85
CA ASP A 77 25.07 10.10 7.55
C ASP A 77 24.66 10.41 6.11
N SER A 78 24.99 9.53 5.17
CA SER A 78 24.60 9.64 3.77
C SER A 78 23.08 9.64 3.57
N VAL A 79 22.34 8.80 4.32
CA VAL A 79 20.86 8.77 4.30
C VAL A 79 20.31 10.10 4.76
N GLN A 80 20.77 10.60 5.91
CA GLN A 80 20.30 11.84 6.50
C GLN A 80 20.61 13.05 5.60
N GLU A 81 21.82 13.12 5.04
CA GLU A 81 22.22 14.19 4.13
C GLU A 81 21.38 14.17 2.85
N THR A 82 21.23 13.00 2.21
CA THR A 82 20.47 12.84 0.96
C THR A 82 19.01 13.25 1.14
N ILE A 83 18.36 12.78 2.20
CA ILE A 83 16.96 13.13 2.48
C ILE A 83 16.85 14.62 2.80
N SER A 84 17.68 15.15 3.71
CA SER A 84 17.61 16.56 4.09
C SER A 84 17.83 17.51 2.90
N GLY A 85 18.76 17.20 2.00
CA GLY A 85 18.99 17.98 0.78
C GLY A 85 17.79 17.95 -0.19
N ALA A 86 17.18 16.78 -0.37
CA ALA A 86 15.99 16.63 -1.21
C ALA A 86 14.78 17.38 -0.62
N ILE A 87 14.56 17.30 0.69
CA ILE A 87 13.47 17.98 1.39
C ILE A 87 13.66 19.51 1.37
N LYS A 88 14.88 20.00 1.61
CA LYS A 88 15.18 21.44 1.48
C LYS A 88 14.87 21.94 0.06
N SER A 89 15.27 21.18 -0.95
CA SER A 89 15.00 21.51 -2.35
C SER A 89 13.49 21.50 -2.66
N TYR A 90 12.76 20.54 -2.12
CA TYR A 90 11.30 20.44 -2.25
C TYR A 90 10.58 21.66 -1.66
N TRP A 91 11.00 22.13 -0.49
CA TRP A 91 10.36 23.29 0.13
C TRP A 91 10.65 24.61 -0.58
N ALA A 92 11.80 24.72 -1.25
CA ALA A 92 12.15 25.87 -2.08
C ALA A 92 11.38 25.89 -3.41
N ASP A 93 11.20 24.72 -4.02
CA ASP A 93 10.47 24.52 -5.27
C ASP A 93 9.59 23.27 -5.13
N PRO A 94 8.28 23.42 -4.79
CA PRO A 94 7.34 22.32 -4.51
C PRO A 94 7.08 21.37 -5.70
N ASN A 95 8.09 20.59 -6.04
CA ASN A 95 8.10 19.61 -7.11
C ASN A 95 8.41 18.22 -6.51
N PRO A 96 7.38 17.41 -6.21
CA PRO A 96 7.58 16.09 -5.62
C PRO A 96 8.46 15.18 -6.46
N SER A 97 8.34 15.20 -7.80
CA SER A 97 9.13 14.35 -8.68
C SER A 97 10.63 14.60 -8.55
N LYS A 98 11.04 15.88 -8.53
CA LYS A 98 12.44 16.27 -8.37
C LYS A 98 13.00 15.87 -7.00
N ALA A 99 12.20 16.00 -5.95
CA ALA A 99 12.58 15.57 -4.61
C ALA A 99 12.75 14.05 -4.53
N LEU A 100 11.84 13.30 -5.15
CA LEU A 100 11.92 11.84 -5.25
C LEU A 100 13.20 11.40 -5.97
N ASP A 101 13.57 12.04 -7.08
CA ASP A 101 14.80 11.72 -7.82
C ASP A 101 16.05 11.90 -6.94
N GLY A 102 16.05 12.90 -6.04
CA GLY A 102 17.09 13.08 -5.03
C GLY A 102 17.15 11.92 -4.02
N ILE A 103 15.99 11.51 -3.49
CA ILE A 103 15.88 10.45 -2.48
C ILE A 103 16.15 9.06 -3.08
N CYS A 104 15.82 8.83 -4.36
CA CYS A 104 16.02 7.55 -5.05
C CYS A 104 17.50 7.16 -5.27
N LYS A 105 18.45 8.03 -4.91
CA LYS A 105 19.88 7.73 -4.91
C LYS A 105 20.27 6.70 -3.84
N LEU A 106 19.46 6.53 -2.80
CA LEU A 106 19.68 5.57 -1.73
C LEU A 106 19.37 4.13 -2.18
N LYS A 107 20.19 3.16 -1.74
CA LYS A 107 19.98 1.75 -2.06
C LYS A 107 18.67 1.25 -1.47
N GLY A 108 17.87 0.54 -2.26
CA GLY A 108 16.56 0.05 -1.83
C GLY A 108 15.48 1.14 -1.78
N VAL A 109 15.75 2.37 -2.22
CA VAL A 109 14.76 3.44 -2.23
C VAL A 109 14.39 3.77 -3.68
N GLY A 110 13.24 3.27 -4.12
CA GLY A 110 12.64 3.64 -5.41
C GLY A 110 11.54 4.70 -5.26
N PRO A 111 10.85 5.10 -6.36
CA PRO A 111 9.80 6.13 -6.33
C PRO A 111 8.70 5.86 -5.29
N ALA A 112 8.36 4.59 -5.08
CA ALA A 112 7.39 4.20 -4.07
C ALA A 112 7.89 4.41 -2.64
N THR A 113 9.17 4.20 -2.34
CA THR A 113 9.70 4.44 -0.98
C THR A 113 10.02 5.92 -0.80
N ALA A 114 10.55 6.58 -1.83
CA ALA A 114 10.84 8.01 -1.80
C ALA A 114 9.57 8.85 -1.59
N SER A 115 8.46 8.51 -2.24
CA SER A 115 7.15 9.16 -1.99
C SER A 115 6.62 8.95 -0.58
N LEU A 116 6.87 7.78 0.03
CA LEU A 116 6.52 7.56 1.44
C LEU A 116 7.27 8.53 2.35
N LEU A 117 8.59 8.62 2.20
CA LEU A 117 9.41 9.52 3.01
C LEU A 117 8.99 10.97 2.81
N LEU A 118 8.75 11.39 1.56
CA LEU A 118 8.30 12.75 1.26
C LEU A 118 6.88 13.04 1.79
N SER A 119 5.96 12.06 1.77
CA SER A 119 4.58 12.24 2.27
C SER A 119 4.52 12.57 3.76
N VAL A 120 5.49 12.12 4.55
CA VAL A 120 5.58 12.45 5.98
C VAL A 120 6.01 13.91 6.19
N HIS A 121 6.81 14.46 5.27
CA HIS A 121 7.20 15.87 5.30
C HIS A 121 6.11 16.82 4.80
N ASP A 122 5.20 16.35 3.95
CA ASP A 122 4.10 17.17 3.42
C ASP A 122 2.84 16.31 3.18
N PRO A 123 2.13 15.93 4.26
CA PRO A 123 0.95 15.05 4.18
C PRO A 123 -0.24 15.72 3.49
N GLU A 124 -0.22 17.04 3.38
CA GLU A 124 -1.26 17.81 2.71
C GLU A 124 -1.20 17.67 1.20
N ARG A 125 0.01 17.66 0.62
CA ARG A 125 0.21 17.74 -0.84
C ARG A 125 0.83 16.50 -1.44
N VAL A 126 1.65 15.75 -0.71
CA VAL A 126 2.41 14.66 -1.30
C VAL A 126 1.69 13.33 -1.10
N ILE A 127 1.23 12.73 -2.19
CA ILE A 127 0.64 11.39 -2.17
C ILE A 127 1.72 10.31 -2.06
N PHE A 128 1.52 9.34 -1.18
CA PHE A 128 2.31 8.11 -1.14
C PHE A 128 1.93 7.19 -2.31
N PHE A 129 2.94 6.67 -3.01
CA PHE A 129 2.72 5.72 -4.10
C PHE A 129 2.53 4.29 -3.57
N SER A 130 1.36 4.04 -2.98
CA SER A 130 0.85 2.71 -2.67
C SER A 130 0.19 2.07 -3.88
N ASP A 131 0.12 0.74 -3.87
CA ASP A 131 -0.60 -0.04 -4.90
C ASP A 131 -2.08 0.35 -4.90
N GLU A 132 -2.68 0.49 -3.72
CA GLU A 132 -4.08 0.86 -3.54
C GLU A 132 -4.40 2.25 -4.09
N ALA A 133 -3.56 3.26 -3.82
CA ALA A 133 -3.73 4.60 -4.35
C ALA A 133 -3.65 4.61 -5.88
N PHE A 134 -2.69 3.87 -6.45
CA PHE A 134 -2.54 3.78 -7.90
C PHE A 134 -3.72 3.07 -8.57
N TYR A 135 -4.17 1.93 -8.02
CA TYR A 135 -5.31 1.21 -8.56
C TYR A 135 -6.58 2.04 -8.53
N TRP A 136 -6.84 2.70 -7.40
CA TRP A 136 -8.06 3.46 -7.22
C TRP A 136 -8.09 4.71 -8.12
N LEU A 137 -7.02 5.51 -8.12
CA LEU A 137 -6.98 6.79 -8.81
C LEU A 137 -6.68 6.67 -10.30
N CYS A 138 -5.75 5.80 -10.68
CA CYS A 138 -5.25 5.73 -12.06
C CYS A 138 -5.86 4.55 -12.83
N CYS A 139 -6.17 3.44 -12.15
CA CYS A 139 -6.69 2.22 -12.81
C CYS A 139 -8.20 2.02 -12.63
N LYS A 140 -8.95 3.03 -12.17
CA LYS A 140 -10.41 2.95 -11.95
C LYS A 140 -10.82 1.78 -11.04
N GLY A 141 -10.00 1.48 -10.04
CA GLY A 141 -10.18 0.37 -9.10
C GLY A 141 -9.74 -1.01 -9.62
N GLN A 142 -9.12 -1.11 -10.80
CA GLN A 142 -8.64 -2.39 -11.32
C GLN A 142 -7.18 -2.65 -10.92
N LYS A 143 -6.89 -3.88 -10.49
CA LYS A 143 -5.53 -4.33 -10.15
C LYS A 143 -4.73 -4.65 -11.40
N SER A 144 -4.11 -3.64 -11.99
CA SER A 144 -3.22 -3.77 -13.16
C SER A 144 -1.75 -3.89 -12.76
N PRO A 145 -0.85 -4.44 -13.60
CA PRO A 145 0.57 -4.48 -13.26
C PRO A 145 1.16 -3.07 -13.06
N ILE A 146 1.80 -2.84 -11.91
CA ILE A 146 2.50 -1.58 -11.58
C ILE A 146 4.00 -1.75 -11.82
N LYS A 147 4.64 -0.79 -12.50
CA LYS A 147 6.09 -0.81 -12.79
C LYS A 147 6.93 -0.09 -11.72
N TYR A 148 6.31 0.73 -10.88
CA TYR A 148 6.94 1.52 -9.82
C TYR A 148 8.00 2.50 -10.33
N ASN A 149 7.72 3.15 -11.47
CA ASN A 149 8.63 4.14 -12.06
C ASN A 149 8.18 5.59 -11.81
N ALA A 150 9.05 6.55 -12.13
CA ALA A 150 8.78 7.98 -11.92
C ALA A 150 7.57 8.50 -12.73
N LYS A 151 7.30 7.93 -13.92
CA LYS A 151 6.16 8.34 -14.77
C LYS A 151 4.83 7.96 -14.13
N GLU A 152 4.72 6.74 -13.61
CA GLU A 152 3.54 6.28 -12.89
C GLU A 152 3.31 7.11 -11.63
N TYR A 153 4.38 7.49 -10.91
CA TYR A 153 4.27 8.41 -9.79
C TYR A 153 3.75 9.79 -10.21
N GLN A 154 4.26 10.35 -11.31
CA GLN A 154 3.80 11.64 -11.84
C GLN A 154 2.31 11.62 -12.19
N GLU A 155 1.85 10.54 -12.82
CA GLU A 155 0.43 10.32 -13.11
C GLU A 155 -0.39 10.28 -11.82
N LEU A 156 0.02 9.45 -10.86
CA LEU A 156 -0.64 9.35 -9.56
C LEU A 156 -0.72 10.71 -8.85
N ASN A 157 0.40 11.41 -8.76
CA ASN A 157 0.48 12.71 -8.09
C ASN A 157 -0.43 13.74 -8.78
N LYS A 158 -0.48 13.75 -10.12
CA LYS A 158 -1.38 14.65 -10.85
C LYS A 158 -2.85 14.37 -10.54
N VAL A 159 -3.25 13.10 -10.54
CA VAL A 159 -4.65 12.72 -10.24
C VAL A 159 -5.00 13.00 -8.78
N ALA A 160 -4.11 12.65 -7.84
CA ALA A 160 -4.29 12.91 -6.42
C ALA A 160 -4.43 14.41 -6.13
N GLN A 161 -3.58 15.25 -6.71
CA GLN A 161 -3.65 16.71 -6.59
C GLN A 161 -4.99 17.28 -7.07
N ALA A 162 -5.54 16.74 -8.16
CA ALA A 162 -6.87 17.14 -8.63
C ALA A 162 -7.98 16.77 -7.63
N VAL A 163 -7.86 15.62 -6.96
CA VAL A 163 -8.80 15.19 -5.91
C VAL A 163 -8.67 16.06 -4.65
N VAL A 164 -7.45 16.26 -4.16
CA VAL A 164 -7.12 17.14 -3.02
C VAL A 164 -7.71 18.52 -3.24
N LYS A 165 -7.44 19.15 -4.40
CA LYS A 165 -7.96 20.48 -4.73
C LYS A 165 -9.48 20.53 -4.84
N ARG A 166 -10.11 19.49 -5.41
CA ARG A 166 -11.57 19.45 -5.62
C ARG A 166 -12.34 19.25 -4.31
N LEU A 167 -11.80 18.44 -3.39
CA LEU A 167 -12.49 18.06 -2.16
C LEU A 167 -12.04 18.84 -0.94
N GLY A 168 -10.90 19.54 -1.00
CA GLY A 168 -10.34 20.28 0.13
C GLY A 168 -9.88 19.37 1.27
N VAL A 169 -9.25 18.25 0.94
CA VAL A 169 -8.76 17.23 1.89
C VAL A 169 -7.26 17.01 1.70
N SER A 170 -6.58 16.47 2.70
CA SER A 170 -5.14 16.17 2.64
C SER A 170 -4.83 15.02 1.66
N ALA A 171 -3.62 14.98 1.11
CA ALA A 171 -3.16 13.84 0.31
C ALA A 171 -3.16 12.53 1.14
N THR A 172 -2.86 12.61 2.43
CA THR A 172 -2.99 11.49 3.37
C THR A 172 -4.43 10.99 3.50
N ASP A 173 -5.45 11.85 3.52
CA ASP A 173 -6.84 11.37 3.55
C ASP A 173 -7.20 10.63 2.26
N VAL A 174 -6.73 11.13 1.11
CA VAL A 174 -6.91 10.46 -0.19
C VAL A 174 -6.27 9.07 -0.16
N GLU A 175 -5.08 8.93 0.42
CA GLU A 175 -4.38 7.65 0.53
C GLU A 175 -5.12 6.64 1.43
N LYS A 176 -5.66 7.10 2.57
CA LYS A 176 -6.40 6.27 3.53
C LYS A 176 -7.71 5.78 2.91
N VAL A 177 -8.42 6.67 2.20
CA VAL A 177 -9.62 6.29 1.45
C VAL A 177 -9.29 5.27 0.36
N ALA A 178 -8.21 5.48 -0.40
CA ALA A 178 -7.81 4.52 -1.42
C ALA A 178 -7.52 3.14 -0.83
N TYR A 179 -6.80 3.09 0.29
CA TYR A 179 -6.51 1.85 1.01
C TYR A 179 -7.80 1.11 1.39
N VAL A 180 -8.73 1.80 2.05
CA VAL A 180 -10.00 1.22 2.49
C VAL A 180 -10.84 0.74 1.30
N MET A 181 -10.98 1.55 0.24
CA MET A 181 -11.77 1.21 -0.94
C MET A 181 -11.22 -0.01 -1.68
N MET A 182 -9.90 -0.13 -1.79
CA MET A 182 -9.26 -1.25 -2.50
C MET A 182 -9.24 -2.55 -1.69
N LYS A 183 -9.23 -2.48 -0.35
CA LYS A 183 -9.32 -3.67 0.51
C LYS A 183 -10.75 -4.17 0.69
N GLN A 184 -11.76 -3.29 0.68
CA GLN A 184 -13.17 -3.71 0.73
C GLN A 184 -13.58 -4.52 -0.51
N GLY A 185 -13.00 -4.22 -1.68
CA GLY A 185 -13.23 -4.97 -2.92
C GLY A 185 -12.72 -6.42 -2.88
N ASP A 186 -11.78 -6.74 -2.00
CA ASP A 186 -11.26 -8.10 -1.80
C ASP A 186 -12.11 -8.91 -0.81
N GLY A 187 -12.98 -8.25 -0.03
CA GLY A 187 -13.68 -8.81 1.13
C GLY A 187 -15.18 -9.03 0.95
N HIS A 188 -15.83 -8.57 -0.13
CA HIS A 188 -17.27 -8.78 -0.33
C HIS A 188 -17.66 -10.13 -0.95
N SER A 189 -16.78 -11.14 -0.84
CA SER A 189 -17.17 -12.55 -0.80
C SER A 189 -17.18 -13.04 0.65
N LEU A 190 -17.95 -12.38 1.51
CA LEU A 190 -18.44 -13.01 2.74
C LEU A 190 -19.54 -14.01 2.37
N SER A 191 -19.17 -15.08 1.64
CA SER A 191 -20.05 -16.22 1.44
C SER A 191 -19.97 -17.09 2.68
N SER A 192 -21.00 -16.99 3.50
CA SER A 192 -21.46 -18.07 4.35
C SER A 192 -21.48 -19.39 3.57
N LYS A 193 -20.62 -20.34 3.96
CA LYS A 193 -20.73 -21.78 3.70
C LYS A 193 -19.80 -22.48 4.70
N ARG A 194 -20.36 -22.76 5.89
CA ARG A 194 -20.71 -24.10 6.39
C ARG A 194 -19.47 -24.94 6.68
N GLU A 195 -19.26 -25.16 7.98
CA GLU A 195 -18.61 -26.34 8.52
C GLU A 195 -19.02 -27.57 7.71
N LYS A 196 -18.02 -28.29 7.23
CA LYS A 196 -18.10 -29.71 6.92
C LYS A 196 -16.88 -30.36 7.55
N ASP A 197 -17.17 -30.93 8.72
CA ASP A 197 -16.78 -32.25 9.19
C ASP A 197 -15.38 -32.78 8.82
N LEU A 198 -14.62 -33.08 9.87
CA LEU A 198 -13.45 -33.94 9.88
C LEU A 198 -13.68 -35.26 9.13
N PRO A 199 -12.60 -35.84 8.58
CA PRO A 199 -12.45 -37.29 8.65
C PRO A 199 -11.19 -37.70 9.39
N THR A 200 -11.42 -38.56 10.36
CA THR A 200 -10.51 -39.34 11.19
C THR A 200 -9.57 -40.22 10.36
N ASP A 201 -8.32 -40.28 10.83
CA ASP A 201 -7.23 -41.18 10.45
C ASP A 201 -7.61 -42.67 10.56
N VAL A 202 -7.30 -43.51 9.54
CA VAL A 202 -6.79 -44.90 9.67
C VAL A 202 -6.22 -45.40 8.30
N GLN A 203 -4.93 -45.77 8.25
CA GLN A 203 -4.37 -46.72 7.24
C GLN A 203 -4.54 -48.18 7.71
N PRO A 204 -4.61 -49.20 6.83
CA PRO A 204 -3.39 -49.99 6.59
C PRO A 204 -3.22 -50.70 5.20
N THR A 205 -1.94 -50.84 4.82
CA THR A 205 -1.22 -51.98 4.18
C THR A 205 -1.34 -52.35 2.69
N GLU A 206 -0.16 -52.31 2.02
CA GLU A 206 0.51 -53.28 1.08
C GLU A 206 -0.22 -53.79 -0.19
N ALA A 207 0.39 -54.06 -1.36
CA ALA A 207 1.76 -54.00 -1.86
C ALA A 207 1.80 -54.11 -3.41
N SER A 208 2.95 -53.69 -3.97
CA SER A 208 3.67 -54.31 -5.10
C SER A 208 3.71 -53.62 -6.48
N ARG A 209 4.93 -53.11 -6.77
CA ARG A 209 5.86 -53.48 -7.86
C ARG A 209 5.76 -52.84 -9.27
N LEU A 210 6.83 -52.08 -9.54
CA LEU A 210 7.76 -52.14 -10.68
C LEU A 210 7.37 -51.55 -12.05
N GLY A 211 8.21 -50.59 -12.52
CA GLY A 211 8.48 -50.41 -13.95
C GLY A 211 8.60 -48.96 -14.47
N LYS A 212 9.79 -48.36 -14.41
CA LYS A 212 10.30 -47.42 -15.46
C LYS A 212 11.01 -48.29 -16.53
N PRO A 213 11.31 -47.86 -17.78
CA PRO A 213 11.70 -46.49 -18.16
C PRO A 213 11.40 -45.99 -19.62
N SER A 214 11.77 -44.74 -19.87
CA SER A 214 12.41 -44.22 -21.11
C SER A 214 11.55 -43.89 -22.35
N LYS A 215 11.54 -42.62 -22.78
CA LYS A 215 12.32 -42.12 -23.94
C LYS A 215 11.97 -40.67 -24.34
N ARG A 216 12.98 -39.82 -24.18
CA ARG A 216 13.49 -38.73 -25.04
C ARG A 216 12.93 -38.61 -26.47
N LYS A 217 12.66 -37.37 -26.90
CA LYS A 217 12.95 -36.69 -28.21
C LYS A 217 11.85 -35.67 -28.52
N GLU A 218 12.03 -34.56 -29.23
CA GLU A 218 13.14 -33.70 -29.65
C GLU A 218 12.45 -32.45 -30.24
N LYS A 219 13.09 -31.30 -30.13
CA LYS A 219 12.76 -30.04 -30.83
C LYS A 219 13.04 -30.21 -32.33
N PRO A 220 12.41 -29.40 -33.20
CA PRO A 220 13.23 -28.65 -34.13
C PRO A 220 12.86 -27.16 -34.22
N GLU A 221 13.77 -26.44 -34.85
CA GLU A 221 13.99 -25.01 -34.84
C GLU A 221 13.71 -24.43 -36.25
N ARG A 222 13.19 -23.18 -36.27
CA ARG A 222 13.26 -22.10 -37.28
C ARG A 222 13.13 -22.42 -38.79
N GLN A 223 12.31 -21.61 -39.49
CA GLN A 223 12.81 -20.56 -40.40
C GLN A 223 11.71 -19.58 -40.87
N ASP A 224 12.15 -18.37 -41.17
CA ASP A 224 11.44 -17.15 -41.63
C ASP A 224 10.58 -17.31 -42.88
N THR A 225 9.59 -16.41 -43.06
CA THR A 225 9.44 -15.54 -44.25
C THR A 225 8.26 -14.55 -44.14
N SER A 226 8.58 -13.26 -44.33
CA SER A 226 7.84 -12.17 -45.02
C SER A 226 6.33 -11.91 -44.81
N ASP A 227 6.04 -10.70 -44.31
CA ASP A 227 4.81 -9.85 -44.41
C ASP A 227 4.53 -9.40 -45.89
N PRO A 228 3.46 -8.68 -46.31
CA PRO A 228 2.21 -8.24 -45.63
C PRO A 228 0.91 -8.48 -46.43
N SER A 229 -0.26 -8.38 -45.78
CA SER A 229 -1.48 -7.92 -46.47
C SER A 229 -2.52 -7.24 -45.58
N LEU A 230 -2.95 -6.08 -46.06
CA LEU A 230 -3.96 -5.17 -45.53
C LEU A 230 -5.37 -5.76 -45.55
N ARG A 231 -6.18 -5.55 -44.50
CA ARG A 231 -7.66 -5.50 -44.62
C ARG A 231 -8.34 -4.70 -43.48
N ARG A 232 -8.54 -3.42 -43.78
CA ARG A 232 -9.77 -2.60 -43.65
C ARG A 232 -10.76 -2.86 -42.48
N SER A 233 -10.79 -1.88 -41.56
CA SER A 233 -11.94 -1.14 -40.99
C SER A 233 -13.34 -1.75 -41.05
N LYS A 234 -14.01 -1.78 -39.88
CA LYS A 234 -15.42 -1.35 -39.74
C LYS A 234 -15.71 -0.73 -38.38
N HIS A 235 -16.20 0.50 -38.47
CA HIS A 235 -16.78 1.35 -37.46
C HIS A 235 -18.22 0.88 -37.14
N VAL A 236 -18.60 0.75 -35.88
CA VAL A 236 -20.00 0.81 -35.43
C VAL A 236 -20.03 1.54 -34.09
N GLY A 237 -20.51 2.77 -34.10
CA GLY A 237 -20.96 3.45 -32.89
C GLY A 237 -22.35 2.96 -32.50
N LEU A 238 -22.65 2.94 -31.20
CA LEU A 238 -24.00 3.20 -30.73
C LEU A 238 -24.00 3.66 -29.25
N HIS A 239 -24.39 4.92 -29.10
CA HIS A 239 -25.25 5.50 -28.06
C HIS A 239 -24.98 5.25 -26.58
N SER A 240 -24.71 6.37 -25.91
CA SER A 240 -24.80 6.57 -24.46
C SER A 240 -26.22 6.32 -23.94
N THR A 241 -26.32 5.56 -22.86
CA THR A 241 -27.42 5.68 -21.90
C THR A 241 -26.83 6.06 -20.54
N VAL A 242 -27.04 7.30 -20.15
CA VAL A 242 -26.70 7.82 -18.82
C VAL A 242 -27.74 7.25 -17.85
N ASN A 243 -27.32 6.32 -16.98
CA ASN A 243 -28.12 5.90 -15.83
C ASN A 243 -27.57 6.62 -14.59
N ARG A 244 -28.20 7.74 -14.20
CA ARG A 244 -27.93 8.40 -12.91
C ARG A 244 -28.50 7.52 -11.80
N ARG A 245 -27.64 6.79 -11.10
CA ARG A 245 -27.97 6.20 -9.80
C ARG A 245 -27.29 7.02 -8.70
N GLY A 246 -28.04 7.21 -7.61
CA GLY A 246 -27.87 8.25 -6.59
C GLY A 246 -26.45 8.42 -6.06
N ALA A 247 -26.07 9.69 -5.91
CA ALA A 247 -24.88 10.07 -5.17
C ALA A 247 -25.14 9.90 -3.67
N SER A 248 -24.39 9.00 -3.03
CA SER A 248 -24.31 8.91 -1.58
C SER A 248 -23.34 9.98 -1.08
N VAL A 249 -23.85 10.95 -0.32
CA VAL A 249 -23.02 11.95 0.36
C VAL A 249 -22.72 11.44 1.76
N TRP A 250 -21.44 11.26 2.06
CA TRP A 250 -20.99 10.97 3.42
C TRP A 250 -20.64 12.29 4.10
N LYS A 251 -21.14 12.48 5.32
CA LYS A 251 -20.86 13.64 6.16
C LYS A 251 -20.37 13.15 7.51
N MET A 252 -19.21 13.66 7.94
CA MET A 252 -18.59 13.32 9.22
C MET A 252 -19.21 14.20 10.31
N ASN A 253 -19.66 13.61 11.42
CA ASN A 253 -20.00 14.36 12.63
C ASN A 253 -19.56 13.55 13.86
N ASN A 254 -18.80 14.17 14.77
CA ASN A 254 -18.32 13.55 16.02
C ASN A 254 -17.72 12.13 15.89
N SER A 255 -16.79 11.97 14.93
CA SER A 255 -16.00 10.73 14.75
C SER A 255 -16.79 9.46 14.35
N VAL A 256 -18.03 9.59 13.89
CA VAL A 256 -18.85 8.46 13.39
C VAL A 256 -19.26 8.69 11.94
N TRP A 257 -19.12 7.66 11.10
CA TRP A 257 -19.56 7.67 9.70
C TRP A 257 -21.03 7.24 9.61
N CYS A 258 -21.94 8.17 9.32
CA CYS A 258 -23.35 7.88 9.10
C CYS A 258 -23.69 7.85 7.61
N LYS A 259 -24.49 6.86 7.19
CA LYS A 259 -24.98 6.72 5.82
C LYS A 259 -26.32 7.43 5.66
N ALA A 260 -26.36 8.53 4.90
CA ALA A 260 -27.62 9.16 4.51
C ALA A 260 -28.18 8.47 3.25
N VAL A 261 -29.32 7.80 3.35
CA VAL A 261 -30.07 7.28 2.21
C VAL A 261 -31.08 8.34 1.78
N VAL A 262 -30.85 8.98 0.63
CA VAL A 262 -31.84 9.88 0.03
C VAL A 262 -32.90 9.02 -0.66
N ASN A 263 -34.00 8.74 0.04
CA ASN A 263 -35.23 8.28 -0.59
C ASN A 263 -36.20 9.45 -0.73
N ASN A 264 -36.82 9.50 -1.91
CA ASN A 264 -37.73 10.55 -2.32
C ASN A 264 -38.84 10.74 -1.27
N SER A 265 -38.85 11.92 -0.64
CA SER A 265 -39.92 12.41 0.27
C SER A 265 -40.01 11.77 1.67
N LYS A 266 -38.90 11.71 2.44
CA LYS A 266 -38.82 11.94 3.92
C LYS A 266 -37.46 11.49 4.47
N CYS A 267 -36.75 12.39 5.16
CA CYS A 267 -35.58 12.04 5.97
C CYS A 267 -36.04 11.34 7.25
N GLN A 268 -35.79 10.03 7.39
CA GLN A 268 -35.82 9.36 8.68
C GLN A 268 -34.39 8.94 9.02
N MET A 269 -33.90 9.40 10.18
CA MET A 269 -32.67 8.92 10.78
C MET A 269 -33.02 7.68 11.60
N GLU A 270 -32.47 6.53 11.22
CA GLU A 270 -32.59 5.31 12.01
C GLU A 270 -31.23 5.02 12.64
N ALA A 271 -31.15 5.23 13.96
CA ALA A 271 -29.98 4.91 14.75
C ALA A 271 -29.98 3.40 15.02
N GLN A 272 -28.94 2.71 14.55
CA GLN A 272 -28.70 1.32 14.93
C GLN A 272 -27.95 1.37 16.26
N TYR A 273 -28.49 0.69 17.28
CA TYR A 273 -28.09 0.64 18.71
C TYR A 273 -28.80 1.64 19.65
N PRO A 274 -30.00 1.31 20.17
CA PRO A 274 -30.47 1.86 21.42
C PRO A 274 -29.74 1.14 22.54
N ASP A 275 -29.01 1.88 23.37
CA ASP A 275 -28.48 1.53 24.71
C ASP A 275 -27.00 1.92 24.84
N ALA A 276 -26.77 3.23 24.95
CA ALA A 276 -25.60 3.77 25.61
C ALA A 276 -26.09 4.76 26.67
N VAL A 277 -25.99 4.32 27.91
CA VAL A 277 -26.36 5.03 29.14
C VAL A 277 -25.73 6.43 29.16
N THR A 278 -26.59 7.44 29.20
CA THR A 278 -26.25 8.84 29.45
C THR A 278 -25.54 9.00 30.80
N PHE A 279 -24.28 9.43 30.79
CA PHE A 279 -23.64 10.05 31.95
C PHE A 279 -23.46 11.55 31.65
N CYS A 280 -24.48 12.35 31.99
CA CYS A 280 -24.36 13.80 32.06
C CYS A 280 -23.73 14.17 33.41
N ARG A 281 -22.71 15.04 33.40
CA ARG A 281 -22.38 15.90 34.55
C ARG A 281 -22.62 17.35 34.14
N PRO A 282 -23.24 18.18 35.00
CA PRO A 282 -23.55 19.57 34.67
C PRO A 282 -22.42 20.53 35.09
N GLU A 283 -22.38 21.64 34.34
CA GLU A 283 -21.73 22.95 34.52
C GLU A 283 -20.24 23.04 34.86
#